data_AF-K9WNY5-F1
#
_entry.id   AF-K9WNY5-F1
#
_cell.length_a   1.000
_cell.length_b   1.000
_cell.length_c   1.000
_cell.angle_alpha   90.00
_cell.angle_beta   90.00
_cell.angle_gamma   90.00
#
_symmetry.space_group_name_H-M   'P 1'
#
loop_
_entity.id
_entity.type
_entity.pdbx_description
1 polymer ?
#
loop_
_entity_poly.entity_id
_entity_poly.type
_entity_poly.pdbx_seq_one_letter_code
_entity_poly.pdbx_strand_id
1 'polypeptide(L)'
;MRLVTTLTTALTLFAIALPGMSPVFAQESELSERWLTMGKTQKGDILSLNVNSVQTKPQAGNWLWFAYRITDGVETRERIGFTGACRRGQLVSRPVWNTEIQNKDGVLEAIEIKADAPGSLRLLRTVCSKGYSRAVPSK
;
A
#
# COMPACT_ATOMS: atom_id res chain seq x y z
N MET A 1 -0.27 26.08 -79.97
CA MET A 1 -0.47 27.05 -78.86
C MET A 1 -0.74 26.24 -77.59
N ARG A 2 -0.06 26.60 -76.49
CA ARG A 2 0.04 25.79 -75.28
C ARG A 2 -1.23 25.90 -74.41
N LEU A 3 -1.66 24.74 -73.90
CA LEU A 3 -2.78 24.55 -72.98
C LEU A 3 -2.31 24.88 -71.54
N VAL A 4 -3.05 25.69 -70.79
CA VAL A 4 -2.98 25.71 -69.32
C VAL A 4 -4.37 25.95 -68.76
N THR A 5 -4.96 24.86 -68.25
CA THR A 5 -6.11 24.82 -67.36
C THR A 5 -5.67 25.16 -65.94
N THR A 6 -6.45 25.95 -65.20
CA THR A 6 -6.29 26.09 -63.75
C THR A 6 -7.67 25.99 -63.11
N LEU A 7 -7.98 24.78 -62.62
CA LEU A 7 -9.12 24.49 -61.75
C LEU A 7 -8.69 24.77 -60.30
N THR A 8 -9.26 25.79 -59.67
CA THR A 8 -9.14 26.05 -58.23
C THR A 8 -9.97 25.03 -57.46
N THR A 9 -9.32 24.07 -56.82
CA THR A 9 -9.92 23.12 -55.88
C THR A 9 -9.98 23.74 -54.48
N ALA A 10 -11.20 23.97 -53.99
CA ALA A 10 -11.44 24.31 -52.58
C ALA A 10 -11.37 23.03 -51.73
N LEU A 11 -10.36 22.93 -50.86
CA LEU A 11 -10.29 21.85 -49.85
C LEU A 11 -11.22 22.18 -48.67
N THR A 12 -12.33 21.45 -48.57
CA THR A 12 -13.12 21.33 -47.34
C THR A 12 -12.46 20.30 -46.42
N LEU A 13 -11.90 20.75 -45.29
CA LEU A 13 -11.39 19.88 -44.23
C LEU A 13 -12.56 19.27 -43.45
N PHE A 14 -12.79 17.97 -43.64
CA PHE A 14 -13.62 17.17 -42.73
C PHE A 14 -12.79 16.84 -41.48
N ALA A 15 -13.21 17.33 -40.31
CA ALA A 15 -12.73 16.84 -39.03
C ALA A 15 -13.37 15.46 -38.78
N ILE A 16 -12.56 14.40 -38.77
CA ILE A 16 -13.01 13.05 -38.42
C ILE A 16 -13.14 12.98 -36.89
N ALA A 17 -14.37 13.11 -36.39
CA ALA A 17 -14.68 12.72 -35.03
C ALA A 17 -14.70 11.18 -34.97
N LEU A 18 -13.70 10.58 -34.34
CA LEU A 18 -13.72 9.15 -33.99
C LEU A 18 -14.67 8.94 -32.81
N PRO A 19 -15.76 8.17 -32.95
CA PRO A 19 -16.61 7.80 -31.82
C PRO A 19 -16.00 6.59 -31.12
N GLY A 20 -15.85 6.66 -29.79
CA GLY A 20 -15.77 5.44 -28.98
C GLY A 20 -14.42 5.06 -28.37
N MET A 21 -13.56 6.01 -28.02
CA MET A 21 -12.63 5.79 -26.90
C MET A 21 -13.26 6.39 -25.65
N SER A 22 -14.10 5.59 -24.99
CA SER A 22 -14.36 5.80 -23.57
C SER A 22 -13.00 5.91 -22.89
N PRO A 23 -12.69 6.96 -22.12
CA PRO A 23 -11.56 6.86 -21.22
C PRO A 23 -11.84 5.62 -20.38
N VAL A 24 -10.95 4.64 -20.45
CA VAL A 24 -10.90 3.56 -19.47
C VAL A 24 -10.81 4.28 -18.14
N PHE A 25 -11.94 4.33 -17.43
CA PHE A 25 -11.96 4.63 -16.01
C PHE A 25 -11.15 3.51 -15.37
N ALA A 26 -9.83 3.70 -15.29
CA ALA A 26 -8.98 3.03 -14.32
C ALA A 26 -9.33 3.63 -12.95
N GLN A 27 -10.59 3.45 -12.54
CA GLN A 27 -11.15 3.96 -11.30
C GLN A 27 -11.72 2.79 -10.48
N GLU A 28 -11.04 1.65 -10.58
CA GLU A 28 -11.33 0.45 -9.77
C GLU A 28 -10.11 0.00 -8.93
N SER A 29 -9.10 0.85 -8.80
CA SER A 29 -7.89 0.58 -8.01
C SER A 29 -7.81 1.39 -6.70
N GLU A 30 -8.45 2.56 -6.63
CA GLU A 30 -8.33 3.44 -5.43
C GLU A 30 -9.16 2.99 -4.22
N LEU A 31 -9.97 1.92 -4.34
CA LEU A 31 -10.63 1.26 -3.21
C LEU A 31 -9.81 0.07 -2.63
N SER A 32 -8.72 -0.35 -3.27
CA SER A 32 -8.26 -1.75 -3.18
C SER A 32 -7.23 -2.04 -2.08
N GLU A 33 -6.28 -1.14 -1.75
CA GLU A 33 -5.27 -1.42 -0.71
C GLU A 33 -4.88 -0.18 0.09
N ARG A 34 -5.39 -0.05 1.32
CA ARG A 34 -5.05 1.09 2.20
C ARG A 34 -3.69 0.89 2.85
N TRP A 35 -2.62 1.18 2.10
CA TRP A 35 -1.25 1.24 2.59
C TRP A 35 -1.03 2.50 3.41
N LEU A 36 -0.68 2.34 4.69
CA LEU A 36 -0.42 3.45 5.61
C LEU A 36 1.02 3.41 6.10
N THR A 37 1.72 4.53 6.04
CA THR A 37 3.11 4.63 6.49
C THR A 37 3.23 4.34 7.99
N MET A 38 4.04 3.34 8.33
CA MET A 38 4.38 2.95 9.70
C MET A 38 5.49 3.84 10.28
N GLY A 39 6.44 4.23 9.43
CA GLY A 39 7.62 4.98 9.81
C GLY A 39 8.74 4.85 8.77
N LYS A 40 9.95 5.27 9.16
CA LYS A 40 11.17 5.11 8.37
C LYS A 40 12.22 4.31 9.15
N THR A 41 13.04 3.52 8.46
CA THR A 41 14.23 2.89 9.06
C THR A 41 15.30 3.94 9.33
N GLN A 42 16.36 3.56 10.08
CA GLN A 42 17.55 4.41 10.23
C GLN A 42 18.24 4.71 8.90
N LYS A 43 18.11 3.82 7.91
CA LYS A 43 18.65 3.98 6.55
C LYS A 43 17.77 4.90 5.68
N GLY A 44 16.59 5.28 6.16
CA GLY A 44 15.63 6.15 5.48
C GLY A 44 14.54 5.42 4.71
N ASP A 45 14.55 4.08 4.68
CA ASP A 45 13.56 3.27 3.96
C ASP A 45 12.17 3.50 4.56
N ILE A 46 11.17 3.66 3.70
CA ILE A 46 9.79 3.89 4.14
C ILE A 46 9.12 2.53 4.32
N LEU A 47 8.55 2.31 5.51
CA LEU A 47 7.67 1.16 5.75
C LEU A 47 6.20 1.58 5.71
N SER A 48 5.39 0.81 5.01
CA SER A 48 3.94 1.00 4.93
C SER A 48 3.19 -0.30 5.17
N LEU A 49 2.06 -0.28 5.88
CA LEU A 49 1.25 -1.44 6.23
C LEU A 49 -0.09 -1.40 5.52
N ASN A 50 -0.54 -2.54 5.00
CA ASN A 50 -1.90 -2.69 4.50
C ASN A 50 -2.84 -3.04 5.66
N VAL A 51 -3.66 -2.08 6.09
CA VAL A 51 -4.55 -2.28 7.25
C VAL A 51 -5.59 -3.37 7.03
N ASN A 52 -5.94 -3.65 5.78
CA ASN A 52 -6.94 -4.67 5.45
C ASN A 52 -6.36 -6.09 5.52
N SER A 53 -5.04 -6.24 5.46
CA SER A 53 -4.33 -7.52 5.59
C SER A 53 -4.18 -8.02 7.03
N VAL A 54 -4.56 -7.21 8.03
CA VAL A 54 -4.36 -7.53 9.45
C VAL A 54 -5.19 -8.77 9.85
N GLN A 55 -4.51 -9.80 10.32
CA GLN A 55 -5.14 -11.06 10.72
C GLN A 55 -4.53 -11.61 12.02
N THR A 56 -5.38 -12.16 12.89
CA THR A 56 -4.96 -13.00 14.00
C THR A 56 -4.71 -14.42 13.48
N LYS A 57 -3.58 -15.03 13.85
CA LYS A 57 -3.39 -16.48 13.65
C LYS A 57 -3.66 -17.19 14.98
N PRO A 58 -4.77 -17.95 15.12
CA PRO A 58 -5.19 -18.55 16.41
C PRO A 58 -4.13 -19.44 17.06
N GLN A 59 -3.30 -20.10 16.23
CA GLN A 59 -2.24 -21.00 16.68
C GLN A 59 -0.99 -20.28 17.19
N ALA A 60 -0.88 -18.97 16.95
CA ALA A 60 0.27 -18.14 17.31
C ALA A 60 -0.09 -17.12 18.41
N GLY A 61 -1.01 -17.43 19.32
CA GLY A 61 -1.33 -16.55 20.45
C GLY A 61 -1.84 -15.15 20.06
N ASN A 62 -1.35 -14.11 20.73
CA ASN A 62 -1.81 -12.71 20.54
C ASN A 62 -1.11 -11.98 19.38
N TRP A 63 -0.32 -12.67 18.55
CA TRP A 63 0.41 -12.04 17.46
C TRP A 63 -0.53 -11.69 16.30
N LEU A 64 -0.48 -10.43 15.86
CA LEU A 64 -1.16 -9.96 14.65
C LEU A 64 -0.20 -10.00 13.48
N TRP A 65 -0.65 -10.54 12.36
CA TRP A 65 0.10 -10.64 11.11
C TRP A 65 -0.47 -9.63 10.11
N PHE A 66 0.38 -9.08 9.26
CA PHE A 66 -0.01 -8.09 8.26
C PHE A 66 0.99 -8.07 7.10
N ALA A 67 0.50 -7.68 5.91
CA ALA A 67 1.35 -7.31 4.79
C ALA A 67 1.91 -5.91 5.00
N TYR A 68 3.19 -5.74 4.69
CA TYR A 68 3.86 -4.46 4.71
C TYR A 68 4.77 -4.31 3.48
N ARG A 69 5.02 -3.06 3.08
CA ARG A 69 5.91 -2.68 1.99
C ARG A 69 7.11 -1.94 2.54
N ILE A 70 8.27 -2.21 1.95
CA ILE A 70 9.52 -1.49 2.15
C ILE A 70 9.83 -0.76 0.85
N THR A 71 10.06 0.54 0.92
CA THR A 71 10.52 1.35 -0.21
C THR A 71 11.88 1.96 0.14
N ASP A 72 12.93 1.53 -0.55
CA ASP A 72 14.34 1.85 -0.28
C ASP A 72 14.95 2.85 -1.29
N GLY A 73 14.10 3.57 -2.03
CA GLY A 73 14.49 4.51 -3.06
C GLY A 73 14.84 3.89 -4.41
N VAL A 74 15.00 2.55 -4.49
CA VAL A 74 15.24 1.82 -5.73
C VAL A 74 14.02 0.98 -6.10
N GLU A 75 13.46 0.25 -5.16
CA GLU A 75 12.32 -0.64 -5.38
C GLU A 75 11.32 -0.60 -4.22
N THR A 76 10.14 -1.17 -4.47
CA THR A 76 9.15 -1.44 -3.43
C THR A 76 8.91 -2.93 -3.32
N ARG A 77 9.09 -3.45 -2.11
CA ARG A 77 9.03 -4.89 -1.82
C ARG A 77 7.97 -5.18 -0.79
N GLU A 78 7.06 -6.09 -1.11
CA GLU A 78 6.02 -6.56 -0.18
C GLU A 78 6.53 -7.76 0.64
N ARG A 79 6.16 -7.77 1.92
CA ARG A 79 6.60 -8.74 2.93
C ARG A 79 5.49 -8.96 3.95
N ILE A 80 5.66 -9.98 4.78
CA ILE A 80 4.78 -10.27 5.91
C ILE A 80 5.48 -9.86 7.21
N GLY A 81 4.79 -9.05 8.01
CA GLY A 81 5.24 -8.63 9.34
C GLY A 81 4.31 -9.17 10.42
N PHE A 82 4.73 -9.02 11.67
CA PHE A 82 3.92 -9.40 12.81
C PHE A 82 4.12 -8.44 13.99
N THR A 83 3.12 -8.30 14.86
CA THR A 83 3.25 -7.49 16.07
C THR A 83 2.58 -8.15 17.26
N GLY A 84 3.28 -8.10 18.40
CA GLY A 84 2.80 -8.49 19.73
C GLY A 84 2.34 -7.27 20.52
N ALA A 85 2.25 -6.10 19.88
CA ALA A 85 1.85 -4.84 20.52
C ALA A 85 0.38 -4.82 20.97
N CYS A 86 -0.41 -5.84 20.63
CA CYS A 86 -1.83 -5.90 20.89
C CYS A 86 -2.17 -7.04 21.87
N ARG A 87 -2.96 -6.75 22.89
CA ARG A 87 -3.55 -7.74 23.80
C ARG A 87 -5.03 -7.43 23.96
N ARG A 88 -5.91 -8.36 23.56
CA ARG A 88 -7.38 -8.21 23.61
C ARG A 88 -7.88 -6.89 22.97
N GLY A 89 -7.30 -6.52 21.82
CA GLY A 89 -7.65 -5.30 21.10
C GLY A 89 -7.06 -4.00 21.65
N GLN A 90 -6.28 -4.06 22.73
CA GLN A 90 -5.63 -2.90 23.36
C GLN A 90 -4.12 -2.92 23.15
N LEU A 91 -3.48 -1.74 23.19
CA LEU A 91 -2.02 -1.62 23.12
C LEU A 91 -1.37 -2.06 24.44
N VAL A 92 -0.21 -2.72 24.32
CA VAL A 92 0.70 -2.92 25.46
C VAL A 92 1.42 -1.62 25.81
N SER A 93 2.01 -1.53 27.01
CA SER A 93 2.63 -0.31 27.55
C SER A 93 3.79 0.25 26.71
N ARG A 94 4.47 -0.60 25.92
CA ARG A 94 5.56 -0.23 25.00
C ARG A 94 5.35 -0.90 23.65
N PRO A 95 4.46 -0.37 22.82
CA PRO A 95 4.09 -1.03 21.58
C PRO A 95 5.18 -0.80 20.52
N VAL A 96 5.60 -1.87 19.84
CA VAL A 96 6.60 -1.85 18.78
C VAL A 96 6.13 -2.66 17.58
N TRP A 97 6.58 -2.25 16.39
CA TRP A 97 6.45 -3.07 15.19
C TRP A 97 7.67 -3.97 15.07
N ASN A 98 7.44 -5.27 14.85
CA ASN A 98 8.51 -6.21 14.53
C ASN A 98 8.37 -6.60 13.05
N THR A 99 9.38 -6.29 12.26
CA THR A 99 9.42 -6.58 10.83
C THR A 99 10.78 -7.13 10.44
N GLU A 100 10.88 -7.89 9.35
CA GLU A 100 12.15 -8.47 8.88
C GLU A 100 12.48 -7.97 7.48
N ILE A 101 13.62 -7.29 7.33
CA ILE A 101 14.10 -6.81 6.03
C ILE A 101 15.21 -7.73 5.54
N GLN A 102 15.14 -8.16 4.29
CA GLN A 102 16.25 -8.86 3.66
C GLN A 102 17.29 -7.85 3.19
N ASN A 103 18.52 -7.95 3.68
CA ASN A 103 19.62 -7.11 3.24
C ASN A 103 20.09 -7.52 1.82
N LYS A 104 21.05 -6.77 1.26
CA LYS A 104 21.56 -7.00 -0.11
C LYS A 104 22.20 -8.37 -0.31
N ASP A 105 22.67 -8.99 0.78
CA ASP A 105 23.31 -10.30 0.79
C ASP A 105 22.31 -11.45 1.01
N GLY A 106 21.01 -11.15 1.07
CA GLY A 106 19.96 -12.14 1.26
C GLY A 106 19.69 -12.51 2.72
N VAL A 107 20.35 -11.88 3.69
CA VAL A 107 20.20 -12.14 5.13
C VAL A 107 19.00 -11.37 5.69
N LEU A 108 18.17 -12.02 6.50
CA LEU A 108 17.03 -11.40 7.19
C LEU A 108 17.51 -10.62 8.42
N GLU A 109 17.23 -9.31 8.45
CA GLU A 109 17.51 -8.38 9.54
C GLU A 109 16.20 -8.04 10.26
N ALA A 110 16.11 -8.35 11.56
CA ALA A 110 14.98 -7.95 12.38
C ALA A 110 15.03 -6.45 12.67
N ILE A 111 13.95 -5.74 12.33
CA ILE A 111 13.80 -4.31 12.57
C ILE A 111 12.68 -4.09 13.56
N GLU A 112 13.04 -3.43 14.66
CA GLU A 112 12.11 -2.87 15.61
C GLU A 112 11.85 -1.40 15.26
N ILE A 113 10.60 -1.07 14.96
CA ILE A 113 10.18 0.33 14.80
C ILE A 113 9.40 0.70 16.04
N LYS A 114 9.98 1.59 16.85
CA LYS A 114 9.28 2.19 17.96
C LYS A 114 8.04 2.91 17.43
N ALA A 115 6.91 2.66 18.08
CA ALA A 115 5.66 3.31 17.72
C ALA A 115 5.46 4.65 18.43
N ASP A 116 6.56 5.29 18.86
CA ASP A 116 6.57 6.56 19.59
C ASP A 116 6.25 7.76 18.69
N ALA A 117 6.45 7.63 17.38
CA ALA A 117 5.94 8.59 16.41
C ALA A 117 4.39 8.61 16.43
N PRO A 118 3.73 9.78 16.59
CA PRO A 118 2.26 9.88 16.73
C PRO A 118 1.44 9.17 15.64
N GLY A 119 1.93 9.20 14.40
CA GLY A 119 1.31 8.48 13.28
C GLY A 119 1.36 6.96 13.42
N SER A 120 2.49 6.44 13.90
CA SER A 120 2.72 5.00 14.12
C SER A 120 1.84 4.47 15.26
N LEU A 121 1.72 5.22 16.35
CA LEU A 121 0.85 4.85 17.48
C LEU A 121 -0.63 4.78 17.08
N ARG A 122 -1.10 5.76 16.29
CA ARG A 122 -2.49 5.78 15.79
C ARG A 122 -2.76 4.58 14.88
N LEU A 123 -1.79 4.23 14.03
CA LEU A 123 -1.88 3.06 13.17
C LEU A 123 -1.97 1.77 14.01
N LEU A 124 -1.13 1.62 15.04
CA LEU A 124 -1.17 0.46 15.93
C LEU A 124 -2.52 0.30 16.64
N ARG A 125 -3.11 1.39 17.15
CA ARG A 125 -4.47 1.32 17.74
C ARG A 125 -5.50 0.79 16.74
N THR A 126 -5.42 1.26 15.49
CA THR A 126 -6.31 0.81 14.41
C THR A 126 -6.12 -0.68 14.12
N VAL A 127 -4.88 -1.14 14.06
CA VAL A 127 -4.51 -2.54 13.84
C VAL A 127 -5.00 -3.43 15.00
N CYS A 128 -4.78 -3.02 16.26
CA CYS A 128 -5.24 -3.77 17.42
C CYS A 128 -6.77 -3.93 17.45
N SER A 129 -7.50 -2.84 17.19
CA SER A 129 -8.97 -2.89 17.15
C SER A 129 -9.48 -3.82 16.05
N LYS A 130 -8.92 -3.72 14.83
CA LYS A 130 -9.32 -4.58 13.71
C LYS A 130 -9.00 -6.06 13.96
N GLY A 131 -7.80 -6.36 14.45
CA GLY A 131 -7.40 -7.72 14.76
C GLY A 131 -8.33 -8.37 15.79
N TYR A 132 -8.76 -7.60 16.80
CA TYR A 132 -9.71 -8.09 17.80
C TYR A 132 -11.12 -8.33 17.24
N SER A 133 -11.67 -7.38 16.48
CA SER A 133 -13.00 -7.54 15.85
C SER A 133 -13.07 -8.74 14.91
N ARG A 134 -11.96 -9.11 14.26
CA ARG A 134 -11.90 -10.30 13.38
C ARG A 134 -11.74 -11.61 14.15
N ALA A 135 -11.25 -11.56 15.38
CA ALA A 135 -11.03 -12.74 16.23
C ALA A 135 -12.26 -13.11 17.08
N VAL A 136 -13.13 -12.15 17.39
CA VAL A 136 -14.36 -12.38 18.14
C VAL A 136 -15.51 -12.56 17.14
N PRO A 137 -16.17 -13.73 17.10
CA PRO A 137 -17.36 -13.90 16.26
C PRO A 137 -18.45 -12.95 16.74
N SER A 138 -19.01 -12.17 15.83
CA SER A 138 -20.20 -11.35 16.07
C SER A 138 -21.32 -12.27 16.57
N LYS A 139 -21.88 -11.95 17.74
CA LYS A 139 -23.05 -12.64 18.31
C LYS A 139 -24.27 -12.49 17.40
#